data_AF-D8JPS1-F1
#
_entry.id   AF-D8JPS1-F1
#
_cell.length_a   1.000
_cell.length_b   1.000
_cell.length_c   1.000
_cell.angle_alpha   90.00
_cell.angle_beta   90.00
_cell.angle_gamma   90.00
#
_symmetry.space_group_name_H-M   'P 1'
#
loop_
_entity.id
_entity.type
_entity.pdbx_description
1 polymer ?
#
loop_
_entity_poly.entity_id
_entity_poly.type
_entity_poly.pdbx_seq_one_letter_code
_entity_poly.pdbx_strand_id
1 'polypeptide(L)'
;MLKPHLLLTAIVLLLIAGFAVHMTRQQNVSVATGNQTSSADRTETADNRSEGGGNGYSSGDGYRDRGRNSYGNGGDRDVPGQFDYYALVLSWSPTYCAEKGQDDDAQCNRRDGRRYSFILHGLWPQYNYGYPSECRLPRRPFVPDNVISSMLDIMPSRGLVIHEYRAHGTCSGMDPARYFATAHRLFDGINIPQRFRNPFETQVASPDDIRRDFAQANPNFKPDMIAVVCGAKGLREVRLCLSKDGQPRSCGQNENPRKLCASDRVFIPPTRSTGGPDTTARRSVPDNTSAESAPQNTQRQAPLPGPRMDYDYGRQAR
;
A
#
# COMPACT_ATOMS: atom_id res chain seq x y z
N MET A 1 50.09 45.71 29.88
CA MET A 1 49.40 44.44 30.21
C MET A 1 47.93 44.58 29.85
N LEU A 2 47.52 44.03 28.71
CA LEU A 2 46.11 44.08 28.26
C LEU A 2 45.26 43.12 29.12
N LYS A 3 44.11 43.59 29.61
CA LYS A 3 43.19 42.79 30.43
C LYS A 3 42.64 41.62 29.60
N PRO A 4 42.58 40.39 30.15
CA PRO A 4 42.24 39.16 29.42
C PRO A 4 40.86 39.19 28.75
N HIS A 5 39.93 40.00 29.26
CA HIS A 5 38.59 40.16 28.66
C HIS A 5 38.59 40.93 27.33
N LEU A 6 39.58 41.80 27.07
CA LEU A 6 39.70 42.52 25.80
C LEU A 6 40.26 41.65 24.67
N LEU A 7 40.98 40.58 25.02
CA LEU A 7 41.49 39.62 24.04
C LEU A 7 40.38 38.72 23.50
N LEU A 8 39.45 38.30 24.38
CA LEU A 8 38.32 37.47 24.01
C LEU A 8 37.33 38.20 23.09
N THR A 9 37.05 39.49 23.35
CA THR A 9 36.15 40.28 22.50
C THR A 9 36.74 40.53 21.11
N ALA A 10 38.05 40.73 21.00
CA ALA A 10 38.73 40.87 19.72
C ALA A 10 38.67 39.58 18.87
N ILE A 11 38.81 38.41 19.50
CA ILE A 11 38.73 37.11 18.81
C ILE A 11 37.31 36.85 18.30
N VAL A 12 36.27 37.14 19.10
CA VAL A 12 34.88 36.96 18.68
C VAL A 12 34.52 37.89 17.52
N LEU A 13 34.97 39.15 17.54
CA LEU A 13 34.74 40.08 16.43
C LEU A 13 35.44 39.66 15.13
N LEU A 14 36.65 39.09 15.22
CA LEU A 14 37.36 38.55 14.04
C LEU A 14 36.67 37.32 13.44
N LEU A 15 36.09 36.45 14.28
CA LEU A 15 35.35 35.28 13.80
C LEU A 15 34.02 35.66 13.10
N ILE A 16 33.31 36.67 13.61
CA ILE A 16 32.08 37.17 12.98
C ILE A 16 32.38 37.84 11.63
N ALA A 17 33.47 38.62 11.53
CA ALA A 17 33.88 39.25 10.28
C ALA A 17 34.30 38.23 9.21
N GLY A 18 34.96 37.13 9.61
CA GLY A 18 35.35 36.04 8.70
C GLY A 18 34.15 35.30 8.08
N PHE A 19 33.05 35.15 8.82
CA PHE A 19 31.85 34.45 8.34
C PHE A 19 31.08 35.25 7.28
N ALA A 20 31.08 36.59 7.38
CA ALA A 20 30.41 37.47 6.42
C ALA A 20 31.10 37.52 5.03
N VAL A 21 32.43 37.39 5.00
CA VAL A 21 33.22 37.36 3.75
C VAL A 21 33.07 36.03 3.01
N HIS A 22 32.72 34.93 3.70
CA HIS A 22 32.53 33.63 3.06
C HIS A 22 31.16 33.49 2.37
N MET A 23 30.12 34.19 2.84
CA MET A 23 28.76 34.14 2.27
C MET A 23 28.59 34.97 0.98
N THR A 24 29.49 35.89 0.66
CA THR A 24 29.40 36.74 -0.55
C THR A 24 30.08 36.13 -1.79
N ARG A 25 30.65 34.93 -1.70
CA ARG A 25 31.44 34.31 -2.78
C ARG A 25 30.74 33.19 -3.57
N GLN A 26 29.46 32.91 -3.35
CA GLN A 26 28.72 31.84 -4.07
C GLN A 26 27.54 32.30 -4.95
N GLN A 27 27.44 33.59 -5.28
CA GLN A 27 26.53 34.06 -6.33
C GLN A 27 27.34 34.67 -7.47
N ASN A 28 27.94 33.83 -8.33
CA ASN A 28 28.39 34.20 -9.68
C ASN A 28 28.87 32.96 -10.45
N VAL A 29 27.93 32.25 -11.09
CA VAL A 29 28.24 31.37 -12.23
C VAL A 29 27.12 31.50 -13.27
N SER A 30 27.40 32.36 -14.24
CA SER A 30 27.20 32.23 -15.70
C SER A 30 25.83 31.92 -16.29
N VAL A 31 25.23 32.98 -16.84
CA VAL A 31 24.37 32.98 -18.03
C VAL A 31 25.23 32.69 -19.26
N ALA A 32 24.84 31.70 -20.07
CA ALA A 32 25.39 31.47 -21.40
C ALA A 32 24.28 31.55 -22.44
N THR A 33 24.52 32.42 -23.41
CA THR A 33 23.73 32.73 -24.60
C THR A 33 23.79 31.58 -25.63
N GLY A 34 22.69 31.36 -26.35
CA GLY A 34 22.63 30.39 -27.45
C GLY A 34 21.45 30.63 -28.39
N ASN A 35 21.75 31.34 -29.48
CA ASN A 35 21.02 31.60 -30.73
C ASN A 35 19.63 30.97 -30.97
N GLN A 36 18.67 31.86 -31.26
CA GLN A 36 17.48 31.55 -32.05
C GLN A 36 17.86 31.45 -33.53
N THR A 37 17.50 30.32 -34.15
CA THR A 37 17.31 30.21 -35.60
C THR A 37 15.89 29.72 -35.85
N SER A 38 15.20 30.43 -36.71
CA SER A 38 13.84 30.20 -37.18
C SER A 38 13.80 29.03 -38.17
N SER A 39 12.75 28.21 -38.12
CA SER A 39 12.11 27.60 -39.28
C SER A 39 10.78 26.93 -38.92
N ALA A 40 9.71 27.56 -39.40
CA ALA A 40 8.58 26.99 -40.15
C ALA A 40 8.00 25.61 -39.77
N ASP A 41 6.69 25.67 -39.47
CA ASP A 41 5.61 24.95 -40.17
C ASP A 41 5.33 23.48 -39.80
N ARG A 42 4.17 23.26 -39.14
CA ARG A 42 3.11 22.33 -39.60
C ARG A 42 1.89 22.32 -38.66
N THR A 43 0.82 22.92 -39.18
CA THR A 43 -0.60 22.50 -39.18
C THR A 43 -1.03 21.36 -38.25
N GLU A 44 -1.84 21.68 -37.24
CA GLU A 44 -2.76 20.74 -36.56
C GLU A 44 -4.13 20.78 -37.25
N THR A 45 -4.47 19.68 -37.93
CA THR A 45 -5.84 19.36 -38.34
C THR A 45 -6.59 18.74 -37.17
N ALA A 46 -7.66 19.41 -36.76
CA ALA A 46 -8.73 18.84 -35.96
C ALA A 46 -9.45 17.75 -36.78
N ASP A 47 -9.73 16.60 -36.16
CA ASP A 47 -10.82 15.75 -36.62
C ASP A 47 -11.53 15.10 -35.43
N ASN A 48 -12.84 15.32 -35.45
CA ASN A 48 -13.84 14.96 -34.47
C ASN A 48 -14.60 13.75 -35.04
N ARG A 49 -14.63 12.60 -34.36
CA ARG A 49 -15.64 11.56 -34.64
C ARG A 49 -16.09 10.83 -33.37
N SER A 50 -17.41 10.80 -33.26
CA SER A 50 -18.26 10.21 -32.24
C SER A 50 -18.28 8.68 -32.22
N GLU A 51 -18.63 8.19 -31.02
CA GLU A 51 -19.52 7.05 -30.71
C GLU A 51 -19.09 5.60 -31.03
N GLY A 52 -18.90 4.85 -29.93
CA GLY A 52 -18.94 3.39 -29.86
C GLY A 52 -19.12 2.96 -28.40
N GLY A 53 -20.36 2.67 -28.01
CA GLY A 53 -20.74 2.29 -26.65
C GLY A 53 -20.11 0.97 -26.21
N GLY A 54 -19.43 1.00 -25.07
CA GLY A 54 -18.96 -0.16 -24.34
C GLY A 54 -19.03 0.15 -22.85
N ASN A 55 -19.57 -0.76 -22.06
CA ASN A 55 -19.71 -0.66 -20.60
C ASN A 55 -18.32 -0.63 -19.96
N GLY A 56 -17.69 0.55 -19.97
CA GLY A 56 -16.38 0.81 -19.42
C GLY A 56 -16.49 0.99 -17.92
N TYR A 57 -15.94 0.03 -17.19
CA TYR A 57 -15.48 0.21 -15.81
C TYR A 57 -14.47 1.37 -15.82
N SER A 58 -14.96 2.58 -15.56
CA SER A 58 -14.11 3.74 -15.42
C SER A 58 -13.51 3.68 -14.02
N SER A 59 -12.42 2.93 -13.90
CA SER A 59 -11.54 2.98 -12.74
C SER A 59 -11.01 4.41 -12.64
N GLY A 60 -11.72 5.24 -11.88
CA GLY A 60 -11.22 6.50 -11.34
C GLY A 60 -10.15 6.21 -10.31
N ASP A 61 -9.05 5.62 -10.76
CA ASP A 61 -7.79 5.57 -10.03
C ASP A 61 -6.99 6.77 -10.53
N GLY A 62 -6.91 7.80 -9.68
CA GLY A 62 -6.00 8.93 -9.83
C GLY A 62 -4.53 8.54 -9.79
N TYR A 63 -4.19 7.25 -9.92
CA TYR A 63 -2.88 6.80 -10.35
C TYR A 63 -2.76 7.09 -11.85
N ARG A 64 -2.50 8.37 -12.16
CA ARG A 64 -1.62 8.63 -13.30
C ARG A 64 -0.32 7.93 -12.94
N ASP A 65 -0.10 6.78 -13.57
CA ASP A 65 1.19 6.11 -13.70
C ASP A 65 2.14 7.01 -14.52
N ARG A 66 2.40 8.21 -14.00
CA ARG A 66 3.53 9.06 -14.36
C ARG A 66 4.71 8.64 -13.49
N GLY A 67 4.95 7.34 -13.46
CA GLY A 67 6.03 6.69 -12.77
C GLY A 67 6.73 5.71 -13.69
N ARG A 68 6.79 6.01 -15.00
CA ARG A 68 7.71 5.33 -15.93
C ARG A 68 9.07 5.22 -15.24
N ASN A 69 9.46 4.00 -14.89
CA ASN A 69 10.65 3.64 -14.11
C ASN A 69 11.82 4.60 -14.39
N SER A 70 11.97 5.64 -13.56
CA SER A 70 13.03 6.65 -13.72
C SER A 70 14.37 6.16 -13.13
N TYR A 71 14.42 4.91 -12.67
CA TYR A 71 15.64 4.26 -12.20
C TYR A 71 15.91 2.98 -12.99
N GLY A 72 16.21 3.15 -14.29
CA GLY A 72 16.86 2.15 -15.13
C GLY A 72 15.90 1.33 -16.00
N ASN A 73 16.14 1.40 -17.31
CA ASN A 73 15.69 0.49 -18.37
C ASN A 73 14.70 -0.62 -17.93
N GLY A 74 13.40 -0.29 -17.87
CA GLY A 74 12.31 -1.15 -17.38
C GLY A 74 11.92 -2.31 -18.31
N GLY A 75 12.90 -2.93 -18.98
CA GLY A 75 12.72 -4.20 -19.69
C GLY A 75 13.48 -5.36 -19.03
N ASP A 76 14.59 -5.05 -18.35
CA ASP A 76 15.51 -6.08 -17.83
C ASP A 76 15.22 -6.46 -16.38
N ARG A 77 14.34 -5.73 -15.68
CA ARG A 77 14.02 -5.97 -14.26
C ARG A 77 12.69 -6.67 -14.05
N ASP A 78 11.70 -6.54 -14.92
CA ASP A 78 10.37 -7.15 -14.74
C ASP A 78 10.36 -8.65 -15.08
N VAL A 79 11.19 -9.40 -14.35
CA VAL A 79 11.41 -10.84 -14.53
C VAL A 79 10.69 -11.62 -13.41
N PRO A 80 9.79 -12.55 -13.75
CA PRO A 80 9.11 -13.38 -12.76
C PRO A 80 10.10 -14.07 -11.80
N GLY A 81 9.85 -13.98 -10.50
CA GLY A 81 10.68 -14.58 -9.45
C GLY A 81 11.89 -13.74 -9.02
N GLN A 82 12.25 -12.69 -9.77
CA GLN A 82 13.36 -11.80 -9.45
C GLN A 82 12.87 -10.55 -8.72
N PHE A 83 12.93 -10.60 -7.39
CA PHE A 83 12.58 -9.53 -6.46
C PHE A 83 13.29 -9.76 -5.12
N ASP A 84 13.20 -8.82 -4.18
CA ASP A 84 13.91 -8.90 -2.90
C ASP A 84 13.00 -9.34 -1.74
N TYR A 85 11.74 -8.92 -1.74
CA TYR A 85 10.77 -9.21 -0.68
C TYR A 85 9.32 -9.02 -1.12
N TYR A 86 8.38 -9.39 -0.26
CA TYR A 86 6.96 -9.10 -0.42
C TYR A 86 6.51 -7.96 0.48
N ALA A 87 5.68 -7.06 -0.03
CA ALA A 87 4.81 -6.23 0.77
C ALA A 87 3.41 -6.87 0.80
N LEU A 88 2.94 -7.29 1.96
CA LEU A 88 1.54 -7.66 2.17
C LEU A 88 0.76 -6.37 2.45
N VAL A 89 -0.10 -5.99 1.50
CA VAL A 89 -0.77 -4.68 1.51
C VAL A 89 -2.19 -4.82 2.02
N LEU A 90 -2.47 -4.19 3.17
CA LEU A 90 -3.79 -4.15 3.79
C LEU A 90 -4.42 -2.79 3.52
N SER A 91 -5.54 -2.75 2.81
CA SER A 91 -6.27 -1.50 2.51
C SER A 91 -7.33 -1.21 3.56
N TRP A 92 -7.40 0.05 4.01
CA TRP A 92 -8.42 0.54 4.93
C TRP A 92 -9.69 0.88 4.16
N SER A 93 -10.64 -0.05 4.15
CA SER A 93 -11.90 0.04 3.40
C SER A 93 -12.68 1.34 3.65
N PRO A 94 -12.79 1.88 4.88
CA PRO A 94 -13.54 3.11 5.11
C PRO A 94 -13.00 4.33 4.37
N THR A 95 -11.67 4.45 4.21
CA THR A 95 -11.07 5.52 3.41
C THR A 95 -11.29 5.27 1.93
N TYR A 96 -11.08 4.03 1.45
CA TYR A 96 -11.36 3.66 0.06
C TYR A 96 -12.80 4.00 -0.33
N CYS A 97 -13.78 3.62 0.49
CA CYS A 97 -15.20 3.93 0.26
C CYS A 97 -15.54 5.42 0.43
N ALA A 98 -14.71 6.20 1.14
CA ALA A 98 -14.84 7.65 1.14
C ALA A 98 -14.33 8.26 -0.17
N GLU A 99 -13.29 7.69 -0.77
CA GLU A 99 -12.65 8.17 -1.99
C GLU A 99 -13.43 7.75 -3.25
N LYS A 100 -13.87 6.49 -3.35
CA LYS A 100 -14.61 5.96 -4.51
C LYS A 100 -16.07 6.38 -4.59
N GLY A 101 -16.72 6.69 -3.46
CA GLY A 101 -18.16 6.96 -3.45
C GLY A 101 -19.00 5.68 -3.40
N GLN A 102 -20.19 5.70 -4.01
CA GLN A 102 -21.16 4.59 -3.98
C GLN A 102 -21.01 3.63 -5.19
N ASP A 103 -19.90 3.65 -5.91
CA ASP A 103 -19.77 2.85 -7.15
C ASP A 103 -19.22 1.43 -6.91
N ASP A 104 -19.08 1.00 -5.65
CA ASP A 104 -18.60 -0.33 -5.25
C ASP A 104 -19.57 -0.99 -4.26
N ASP A 105 -20.57 -1.69 -4.79
CA ASP A 105 -21.57 -2.36 -3.96
C ASP A 105 -20.99 -3.54 -3.17
N ALA A 106 -19.94 -4.18 -3.68
CA ALA A 106 -19.37 -5.38 -3.08
C ALA A 106 -18.56 -5.07 -1.80
N GLN A 107 -17.89 -3.91 -1.76
CA GLN A 107 -17.11 -3.45 -0.62
C GLN A 107 -17.77 -2.31 0.17
N CYS A 108 -18.44 -1.36 -0.49
CA CYS A 108 -18.85 -0.09 0.10
C CYS A 108 -20.35 0.05 0.38
N ASN A 109 -21.23 -0.60 -0.41
CA ASN A 109 -22.70 -0.50 -0.23
C ASN A 109 -23.42 -1.85 -0.03
N ARG A 110 -22.80 -2.79 0.69
CA ARG A 110 -23.35 -4.13 0.88
C ARG A 110 -24.67 -4.13 1.64
N ARG A 111 -25.68 -4.89 1.23
CA ARG A 111 -26.96 -4.93 1.97
C ARG A 111 -27.03 -5.97 3.11
N ASP A 112 -25.99 -6.78 3.26
CA ASP A 112 -25.91 -7.88 4.25
C ASP A 112 -25.41 -7.43 5.63
N GLY A 113 -25.14 -6.13 5.82
CA GLY A 113 -24.67 -5.56 7.08
C GLY A 113 -23.19 -5.83 7.39
N ARG A 114 -22.46 -6.57 6.54
CA ARG A 114 -21.02 -6.80 6.72
C ARG A 114 -20.26 -5.50 6.51
N ARG A 115 -19.35 -5.21 7.43
CA ARG A 115 -18.48 -4.02 7.39
C ARG A 115 -17.04 -4.46 7.18
N TYR A 116 -16.37 -3.85 6.21
CA TYR A 116 -14.95 -4.07 6.03
C TYR A 116 -14.14 -3.01 6.76
N SER A 117 -13.16 -3.47 7.53
CA SER A 117 -12.07 -2.67 8.08
C SER A 117 -10.86 -2.80 7.16
N PHE A 118 -9.82 -3.51 7.60
CA PHE A 118 -8.72 -3.91 6.71
C PHE A 118 -9.14 -5.09 5.84
N ILE A 119 -8.87 -4.97 4.54
CA ILE A 119 -8.95 -6.04 3.56
C ILE A 119 -7.57 -6.28 2.97
N LEU A 120 -7.38 -7.43 2.34
CA LEU A 120 -6.20 -7.65 1.51
C LEU A 120 -6.35 -6.80 0.23
N HIS A 121 -5.40 -5.90 -0.02
CA HIS A 121 -5.23 -5.25 -1.31
C HIS A 121 -4.44 -6.20 -2.21
N GLY A 122 -3.29 -6.69 -1.77
CA GLY A 122 -2.45 -7.58 -2.56
C GLY A 122 -1.17 -8.03 -1.86
N LEU A 123 -0.42 -8.90 -2.55
CA LEU A 123 0.89 -9.39 -2.13
C LEU A 123 1.93 -8.99 -3.18
N TRP A 124 2.66 -7.92 -2.94
CA TRP A 124 3.47 -7.30 -3.98
C TRP A 124 4.94 -7.71 -3.89
N PRO A 125 5.51 -8.36 -4.92
CA PRO A 125 6.95 -8.46 -5.06
C PRO A 125 7.57 -7.05 -5.12
N GLN A 126 8.57 -6.80 -4.29
CA GLN A 126 9.28 -5.52 -4.18
C GLN A 126 10.78 -5.72 -4.38
N TYR A 127 11.46 -4.72 -4.94
CA TYR A 127 12.89 -4.53 -4.75
C TYR A 127 13.13 -3.67 -3.52
N ASN A 128 14.35 -3.70 -2.99
CA ASN A 128 14.78 -2.70 -2.00
C ASN A 128 14.70 -1.27 -2.57
N TYR A 129 14.78 -1.13 -3.90
CA TYR A 129 14.67 0.12 -4.65
C TYR A 129 13.76 -0.06 -5.86
N GLY A 130 12.50 0.34 -5.73
CA GLY A 130 11.47 0.16 -6.75
C GLY A 130 10.76 -1.19 -6.63
N TYR A 131 10.11 -1.62 -7.70
CA TYR A 131 9.35 -2.86 -7.74
C TYR A 131 9.15 -3.33 -9.18
N PRO A 132 9.07 -4.65 -9.42
CA PRO A 132 8.66 -5.16 -10.71
C PRO A 132 7.14 -5.03 -10.89
N SER A 133 6.69 -4.86 -12.12
CA SER A 133 5.26 -4.86 -12.46
C SER A 133 4.97 -5.51 -13.81
N GLU A 134 3.77 -6.08 -13.93
CA GLU A 134 3.26 -6.68 -15.18
C GLU A 134 4.25 -7.62 -15.88
N CYS A 135 4.96 -8.45 -15.09
CA CYS A 135 6.02 -9.30 -15.59
C CYS A 135 5.53 -10.25 -16.70
N ARG A 136 6.33 -10.37 -17.76
CA ARG A 136 5.94 -11.11 -18.97
C ARG A 136 5.85 -12.61 -18.70
N LEU A 137 4.73 -13.21 -19.10
CA LEU A 137 4.51 -14.66 -19.06
C LEU A 137 4.37 -15.23 -20.47
N PRO A 138 4.65 -16.53 -20.70
CA PRO A 138 4.48 -17.18 -22.00
C PRO A 138 3.05 -17.15 -22.53
N ARG A 139 2.06 -17.04 -21.63
CA ARG A 139 0.64 -16.93 -21.95
C ARG A 139 0.05 -15.73 -21.23
N ARG A 140 -1.02 -15.16 -21.80
CA ARG A 140 -1.76 -14.08 -21.15
C ARG A 140 -2.20 -14.54 -19.74
N PRO A 141 -1.91 -13.77 -18.68
CA PRO A 141 -2.30 -14.14 -17.34
C PRO A 141 -3.82 -14.26 -17.23
N PHE A 142 -4.27 -15.35 -16.62
CA PHE A 142 -5.67 -15.66 -16.40
C PHE A 142 -5.82 -16.19 -14.97
N VAL A 143 -6.84 -15.71 -14.25
CA VAL A 143 -7.16 -16.18 -12.90
C VAL A 143 -8.46 -17.00 -12.99
N PRO A 144 -8.43 -18.30 -12.66
CA PRO A 144 -9.63 -19.14 -12.67
C PRO A 144 -10.71 -18.65 -11.71
N ASP A 145 -11.98 -18.87 -12.07
CA ASP A 145 -13.12 -18.40 -11.27
C ASP A 145 -13.13 -18.95 -9.84
N ASN A 146 -12.72 -20.21 -9.65
CA ASN A 146 -12.63 -20.80 -8.31
C ASN A 146 -11.57 -20.11 -7.44
N VAL A 147 -10.47 -19.63 -8.04
CA VAL A 147 -9.43 -18.87 -7.33
C VAL A 147 -9.91 -17.46 -7.02
N ILE A 148 -10.70 -16.85 -7.91
CA ILE A 148 -11.34 -15.56 -7.64
C ILE A 148 -12.30 -15.70 -6.46
N SER A 149 -13.21 -16.67 -6.51
CA SER A 149 -14.20 -16.90 -5.47
C SER A 149 -13.58 -17.17 -4.10
N SER A 150 -12.44 -17.87 -4.05
CA SER A 150 -11.75 -18.16 -2.78
C SER A 150 -11.12 -16.94 -2.11
N MET A 151 -11.06 -15.79 -2.79
CA MET A 151 -10.48 -14.55 -2.25
C MET A 151 -11.54 -13.52 -1.86
N LEU A 152 -12.81 -13.68 -2.23
CA LEU A 152 -13.83 -12.63 -2.06
C LEU A 152 -14.21 -12.34 -0.60
N ASP A 153 -13.80 -13.21 0.32
CA ASP A 153 -13.93 -13.00 1.76
C ASP A 153 -12.98 -11.91 2.29
N ILE A 154 -11.77 -11.80 1.73
CA ILE A 154 -10.72 -10.84 2.14
C ILE A 154 -10.33 -9.84 1.05
N MET A 155 -10.72 -10.05 -0.20
CA MET A 155 -10.56 -9.17 -1.37
C MET A 155 -11.92 -9.01 -2.05
N PRO A 156 -12.80 -8.11 -1.59
CA PRO A 156 -14.22 -8.08 -1.95
C PRO A 156 -14.52 -7.53 -3.35
N SER A 157 -13.64 -7.76 -4.32
CA SER A 157 -13.83 -7.36 -5.72
C SER A 157 -13.15 -8.33 -6.66
N ARG A 158 -13.93 -8.91 -7.58
CA ARG A 158 -13.40 -9.75 -8.67
C ARG A 158 -12.38 -8.99 -9.52
N GLY A 159 -12.67 -7.72 -9.82
CA GLY A 159 -11.77 -6.86 -10.60
C GLY A 159 -10.44 -6.66 -9.90
N LEU A 160 -10.46 -6.46 -8.58
CA LEU A 160 -9.26 -6.37 -7.76
C LEU A 160 -8.41 -7.63 -7.86
N VAL A 161 -8.99 -8.82 -7.65
CA VAL A 161 -8.25 -10.09 -7.73
C VAL A 161 -7.57 -10.26 -9.10
N ILE A 162 -8.27 -9.95 -10.20
CA ILE A 162 -7.69 -10.05 -11.55
C ILE A 162 -6.56 -9.03 -11.75
N HIS A 163 -6.76 -7.79 -11.31
CA HIS A 163 -5.78 -6.72 -11.41
C HIS A 163 -4.49 -7.06 -10.66
N GLU A 164 -4.62 -7.49 -9.40
CA GLU A 164 -3.50 -7.80 -8.52
C GLU A 164 -2.63 -8.94 -9.05
N TYR A 165 -3.25 -9.97 -9.61
CA TYR A 165 -2.46 -11.02 -10.24
C TYR A 165 -1.73 -10.51 -11.48
N ARG A 166 -2.39 -9.72 -12.34
CA ARG A 166 -1.78 -9.18 -13.56
C ARG A 166 -0.60 -8.27 -13.24
N ALA A 167 -0.81 -7.32 -12.33
CA ALA A 167 0.15 -6.27 -11.99
C ALA A 167 1.30 -6.79 -11.13
N HIS A 168 1.02 -7.65 -10.14
CA HIS A 168 1.99 -8.04 -9.12
C HIS A 168 2.21 -9.55 -9.05
N GLY A 169 1.13 -10.33 -9.17
CA GLY A 169 1.21 -11.80 -9.11
C GLY A 169 2.11 -12.42 -10.18
N THR A 170 2.06 -11.92 -11.41
CA THR A 170 2.94 -12.35 -12.51
C THR A 170 4.43 -12.24 -12.18
N CYS A 171 4.83 -11.24 -11.38
CA CYS A 171 6.21 -11.02 -10.97
C CYS A 171 6.68 -11.95 -9.85
N SER A 172 5.77 -12.63 -9.15
CA SER A 172 6.12 -13.60 -8.12
C SER A 172 6.75 -14.89 -8.67
N GLY A 173 6.50 -15.20 -9.94
CA GLY A 173 6.84 -16.49 -10.56
C GLY A 173 5.89 -17.63 -10.16
N MET A 174 4.83 -17.36 -9.40
CA MET A 174 3.79 -18.33 -9.05
C MET A 174 2.63 -18.26 -10.04
N ASP A 175 1.98 -19.40 -10.25
CA ASP A 175 0.65 -19.44 -10.87
C ASP A 175 -0.40 -18.75 -9.97
N PRO A 176 -1.61 -18.43 -10.48
CA PRO A 176 -2.60 -17.69 -9.71
C PRO A 176 -3.04 -18.43 -8.44
N ALA A 177 -3.23 -19.74 -8.51
CA ALA A 177 -3.71 -20.51 -7.37
C ALA A 177 -2.70 -20.48 -6.22
N ARG A 178 -1.42 -20.69 -6.52
CA ARG A 178 -0.35 -20.65 -5.52
C ARG A 178 -0.10 -19.23 -5.00
N TYR A 179 -0.18 -18.22 -5.86
CA TYR A 179 -0.04 -16.82 -5.47
C TYR A 179 -1.12 -16.42 -4.46
N PHE A 180 -2.39 -16.67 -4.78
CA PHE A 180 -3.50 -16.30 -3.91
C PHE A 180 -3.59 -17.14 -2.64
N ALA A 181 -3.29 -18.46 -2.69
CA ALA A 181 -3.17 -19.27 -1.48
C ALA A 181 -2.05 -18.77 -0.55
N THR A 182 -0.96 -18.23 -1.11
CA THR A 182 0.12 -17.61 -0.32
C THR A 182 -0.32 -16.28 0.26
N ALA A 183 -0.95 -15.41 -0.52
CA ALA A 183 -1.44 -14.12 -0.06
C ALA A 183 -2.50 -14.27 1.06
N HIS A 184 -3.44 -15.20 0.88
CA HIS A 184 -4.48 -15.50 1.86
C HIS A 184 -3.88 -16.03 3.18
N ARG A 185 -3.00 -17.03 3.13
CA ARG A 185 -2.29 -17.55 4.31
C ARG A 185 -1.51 -16.47 5.05
N LEU A 186 -0.82 -15.58 4.33
CA LEU A 186 -0.06 -14.49 4.93
C LEU A 186 -0.98 -13.48 5.61
N PHE A 187 -2.11 -13.14 4.98
CA PHE A 187 -3.13 -12.27 5.56
C PHE A 187 -3.74 -12.85 6.83
N ASP A 188 -4.13 -14.13 6.83
CA ASP A 188 -4.67 -14.83 8.01
C ASP A 188 -3.67 -14.88 9.17
N GLY A 189 -2.37 -14.84 8.87
CA GLY A 189 -1.30 -14.78 9.86
C GLY A 189 -1.15 -13.42 10.55
N ILE A 190 -1.80 -12.36 10.07
CA ILE A 190 -1.71 -11.00 10.65
C ILE A 190 -2.87 -10.72 11.59
N ASN A 191 -2.53 -10.47 12.86
CA ASN A 191 -3.47 -9.97 13.84
C ASN A 191 -3.71 -8.47 13.63
N ILE A 192 -4.92 -8.11 13.20
CA ILE A 192 -5.35 -6.70 13.15
C ILE A 192 -5.52 -6.18 14.59
N PRO A 193 -4.90 -5.04 14.96
CA PRO A 193 -5.06 -4.45 16.29
C PRO A 193 -6.54 -4.17 16.63
N GLN A 194 -6.91 -4.37 17.90
CA GLN A 194 -8.32 -4.37 18.34
C GLN A 194 -9.08 -3.09 17.91
N ARG A 195 -8.43 -1.92 18.01
CA ARG A 195 -9.02 -0.63 17.64
C ARG A 195 -9.34 -0.47 16.15
N PHE A 196 -8.83 -1.37 15.29
CA PHE A 196 -9.06 -1.34 13.85
C PHE A 196 -10.01 -2.44 13.35
N ARG A 197 -10.38 -3.44 14.18
CA ARG A 197 -11.19 -4.58 13.69
C ARG A 197 -12.58 -4.18 13.22
N ASN A 198 -13.28 -3.35 14.00
CA ASN A 198 -14.61 -2.84 13.69
C ASN A 198 -14.89 -1.51 14.43
N PRO A 199 -14.08 -0.45 14.21
CA PRO A 199 -14.29 0.82 14.90
C PRO A 199 -15.59 1.47 14.46
N PHE A 200 -16.37 1.92 15.45
CA PHE A 200 -17.61 2.69 15.25
C PHE A 200 -17.37 4.20 15.34
N GLU A 201 -16.25 4.60 15.93
CA GLU A 201 -15.87 6.00 16.09
C GLU A 201 -14.65 6.34 15.23
N THR A 202 -14.62 7.59 14.77
CA THR A 202 -13.47 8.19 14.12
C THR A 202 -12.29 8.21 15.08
N GLN A 203 -11.12 7.84 14.57
CA GLN A 203 -9.87 7.91 15.31
C GLN A 203 -8.89 8.86 14.64
N VAL A 204 -7.92 9.34 15.42
CA VAL A 204 -6.75 10.05 14.90
C VAL A 204 -5.51 9.50 15.61
N ALA A 205 -4.48 9.16 14.84
CA ALA A 205 -3.23 8.64 15.39
C ALA A 205 -2.05 9.07 14.52
N SER A 206 -0.84 9.07 15.08
CA SER A 206 0.36 9.23 14.24
C SER A 206 0.64 7.95 13.45
N PRO A 207 1.36 8.03 12.31
CA PRO A 207 1.83 6.83 11.61
C PRO A 207 2.65 5.91 12.50
N ASP A 208 3.40 6.48 13.44
CA ASP A 208 4.24 5.76 14.39
C ASP A 208 3.41 4.98 15.40
N ASP A 209 2.30 5.55 15.89
CA ASP A 209 1.36 4.83 16.76
C ASP A 209 0.76 3.64 16.02
N ILE A 210 0.33 3.83 14.76
CA ILE A 210 -0.25 2.75 13.94
C ILE A 210 0.76 1.61 13.78
N ARG A 211 2.03 1.91 13.47
CA ARG A 211 3.08 0.88 13.38
C ARG A 211 3.30 0.15 14.71
N ARG A 212 3.28 0.88 15.83
CA ARG A 212 3.42 0.27 17.16
C ARG A 212 2.24 -0.62 17.51
N ASP A 213 1.01 -0.23 17.19
CA ASP A 213 -0.17 -1.06 17.42
C ASP A 213 -0.10 -2.39 16.66
N PHE A 214 0.30 -2.34 15.38
CA PHE A 214 0.50 -3.54 14.57
C PHE A 214 1.63 -4.42 15.10
N ALA A 215 2.76 -3.82 15.52
CA ALA A 215 3.85 -4.56 16.14
C ALA A 215 3.47 -5.19 17.50
N GLN A 216 2.65 -4.51 18.30
CA GLN A 216 2.13 -5.05 19.57
C GLN A 216 1.18 -6.23 19.33
N ALA A 217 0.31 -6.14 18.32
CA ALA A 217 -0.59 -7.23 17.94
C ALA A 217 0.15 -8.40 17.27
N ASN A 218 1.33 -8.17 16.70
CA ASN A 218 2.14 -9.16 15.98
C ASN A 218 3.59 -9.13 16.48
N PRO A 219 3.93 -9.81 17.59
CA PRO A 219 5.23 -9.66 18.27
C PRO A 219 6.48 -10.03 17.46
N ASN A 220 6.30 -10.72 16.33
CA ASN A 220 7.36 -11.03 15.37
C ASN A 220 7.68 -9.87 14.41
N PHE A 221 6.85 -8.83 14.35
CA PHE A 221 7.09 -7.61 13.57
C PHE A 221 7.64 -6.49 14.45
N LYS A 222 8.58 -5.74 13.88
CA LYS A 222 9.08 -4.48 14.41
C LYS A 222 8.50 -3.31 13.61
N PRO A 223 8.48 -2.08 14.16
CA PRO A 223 7.96 -0.92 13.45
C PRO A 223 8.60 -0.64 12.08
N ASP A 224 9.88 -0.96 11.87
CA ASP A 224 10.58 -0.79 10.58
C ASP A 224 10.22 -1.86 9.52
N MET A 225 9.43 -2.85 9.91
CA MET A 225 8.89 -3.91 9.05
C MET A 225 7.46 -3.59 8.59
N ILE A 226 6.92 -2.43 9.00
CA ILE A 226 5.56 -2.01 8.76
C ILE A 226 5.60 -0.62 8.13
N ALA A 227 4.94 -0.44 6.99
CA ALA A 227 4.77 0.87 6.36
C ALA A 227 3.31 1.33 6.49
N VAL A 228 3.12 2.65 6.63
CA VAL A 228 1.80 3.28 6.71
C VAL A 228 1.66 4.23 5.54
N VAL A 229 0.59 4.07 4.79
CA VAL A 229 0.28 4.89 3.62
C VAL A 229 -0.93 5.75 3.91
N CYS A 230 -0.80 7.05 3.65
CA CYS A 230 -1.87 8.02 3.83
C CYS A 230 -2.35 8.57 2.50
N GLY A 231 -3.63 8.93 2.46
CA GLY A 231 -4.28 9.62 1.36
C GLY A 231 -4.87 10.95 1.79
N ALA A 232 -5.56 11.59 0.85
CA ALA A 232 -6.24 12.86 1.10
C ALA A 232 -7.32 12.72 2.21
N LYS A 233 -7.97 11.55 2.31
CA LYS A 233 -9.04 11.30 3.27
C LYS A 233 -8.61 10.50 4.50
N GLY A 234 -7.30 10.32 4.74
CA GLY A 234 -6.79 9.66 5.93
C GLY A 234 -5.96 8.40 5.66
N LEU A 235 -6.00 7.45 6.59
CA LEU A 235 -5.28 6.17 6.48
C LEU A 235 -5.76 5.40 5.26
N ARG A 236 -4.86 5.04 4.35
CA ARG A 236 -5.17 4.25 3.16
C ARG A 236 -4.72 2.81 3.30
N GLU A 237 -3.48 2.59 3.72
CA GLU A 237 -2.93 1.24 3.79
C GLU A 237 -1.98 1.06 4.97
N VAL A 238 -1.88 -0.18 5.42
CA VAL A 238 -0.77 -0.68 6.22
C VAL A 238 -0.12 -1.82 5.45
N ARG A 239 1.20 -1.76 5.29
CA ARG A 239 1.95 -2.77 4.54
C ARG A 239 2.91 -3.48 5.47
N LEU A 240 2.92 -4.80 5.43
CA LEU A 240 3.83 -5.63 6.22
C LEU A 240 4.87 -6.24 5.29
N CYS A 241 6.14 -5.98 5.58
CA CYS A 241 7.25 -6.41 4.75
C CYS A 241 7.74 -7.79 5.17
N LEU A 242 7.81 -8.70 4.19
CA LEU A 242 8.02 -10.12 4.39
C LEU A 242 9.12 -10.59 3.43
N SER A 243 10.01 -11.44 3.92
CA SER A 243 10.93 -12.22 3.09
C SER A 243 10.16 -13.15 2.14
N LYS A 244 10.84 -13.73 1.16
CA LYS A 244 10.20 -14.61 0.16
C LYS A 244 9.57 -15.85 0.76
N ASP A 245 10.09 -16.31 1.90
CA ASP A 245 9.57 -17.41 2.70
C ASP A 245 8.51 -16.97 3.72
N GLY A 246 8.12 -15.69 3.72
CA GLY A 246 7.02 -15.16 4.52
C GLY A 246 7.40 -14.77 5.95
N GLN A 247 8.69 -14.70 6.29
CA GLN A 247 9.14 -14.21 7.59
C GLN A 247 9.21 -12.67 7.60
N PRO A 248 8.86 -12.01 8.72
CA PRO A 248 9.00 -10.56 8.86
C PRO A 248 10.42 -10.07 8.54
N ARG A 249 10.52 -8.94 7.84
CA ARG A 249 11.80 -8.25 7.60
C ARG A 249 11.60 -6.75 7.49
N SER A 250 12.67 -6.00 7.65
CA SER A 250 12.65 -4.55 7.41
C SER A 250 12.25 -4.24 5.97
N CYS A 251 11.44 -3.20 5.81
CA CYS A 251 11.00 -2.74 4.50
C CYS A 251 12.15 -2.10 3.70
N GLY A 252 12.04 -2.15 2.37
CA GLY A 252 12.96 -1.47 1.45
C GLY A 252 12.77 0.06 1.43
N GLN A 253 13.64 0.75 0.70
CA GLN A 253 13.63 2.22 0.59
C GLN A 253 12.41 2.76 -0.18
N ASN A 254 11.77 1.92 -0.99
CA ASN A 254 10.48 2.18 -1.63
C ASN A 254 9.34 2.39 -0.62
N GLU A 255 9.44 1.82 0.58
CA GLU A 255 8.43 1.98 1.64
C GLU A 255 8.79 3.11 2.63
N ASN A 256 9.40 4.19 2.12
CA ASN A 256 9.87 5.29 2.95
C ASN A 256 8.70 6.02 3.65
N PRO A 257 8.67 6.03 5.01
CA PRO A 257 7.56 6.63 5.75
C PRO A 257 7.30 8.10 5.40
N ARG A 258 8.36 8.89 5.15
CA ARG A 258 8.22 10.32 4.81
C ARG A 258 7.55 10.55 3.46
N LYS A 259 7.64 9.58 2.55
CA LYS A 259 7.00 9.65 1.23
C LYS A 259 5.58 9.10 1.26
N LEU A 260 5.36 8.03 2.02
CA LEU A 260 4.08 7.32 2.09
C LEU A 260 3.06 7.99 3.01
N CYS A 261 3.53 8.59 4.10
CA CYS A 261 2.69 9.35 5.01
C CYS A 261 3.53 10.40 5.76
N ALA A 262 3.62 11.61 5.20
CA ALA A 262 4.38 12.72 5.80
C ALA A 262 3.65 13.40 6.97
N SER A 263 2.38 13.07 7.22
CA SER A 263 1.57 13.73 8.25
C SER A 263 1.87 13.16 9.64
N ASP A 264 2.02 14.03 10.63
CA ASP A 264 2.19 13.63 12.04
C ASP A 264 0.90 13.06 12.64
N ARG A 265 -0.25 13.37 12.03
CA ARG A 265 -1.57 12.87 12.44
C ARG A 265 -2.35 12.39 11.23
N VAL A 266 -2.92 11.20 11.36
CA VAL A 266 -3.68 10.53 10.32
C VAL A 266 -5.11 10.36 10.79
N PHE A 267 -6.05 10.84 9.99
CA PHE A 267 -7.47 10.59 10.18
C PHE A 267 -7.80 9.13 9.84
N ILE A 268 -8.56 8.46 10.69
CA ILE A 268 -8.93 7.05 10.51
C ILE A 268 -10.45 6.96 10.60
N PRO A 269 -11.16 6.94 9.46
CA PRO A 269 -12.61 6.88 9.46
C PRO A 269 -13.12 5.55 10.03
N PRO A 270 -14.27 5.54 10.72
CA PRO A 270 -14.86 4.33 11.27
C PRO A 270 -15.39 3.42 10.16
N THR A 271 -15.58 2.15 10.49
CA THR A 271 -16.27 1.21 9.62
C THR A 271 -17.72 1.61 9.43
N ARG A 272 -18.17 1.69 8.18
CA ARG A 272 -19.55 2.09 7.85
C ARG A 272 -20.49 0.90 8.03
N SER A 273 -21.61 1.14 8.70
CA SER A 273 -22.82 0.35 8.42
C SER A 273 -23.30 0.73 7.03
N THR A 274 -23.79 -0.24 6.29
CA THR A 274 -24.40 -0.03 4.97
C THR A 274 -25.88 0.35 5.05
N GLY A 275 -26.42 0.48 6.25
CA GLY A 275 -27.57 1.35 6.50
C GLY A 275 -27.07 2.79 6.55
N GLY A 276 -27.73 3.71 5.82
CA GLY A 276 -27.45 5.15 5.86
C GLY A 276 -27.42 5.73 7.28
N PRO A 277 -27.08 7.02 7.46
CA PRO A 277 -26.97 7.63 8.78
C PRO A 277 -28.21 7.33 9.60
N ASP A 278 -28.04 6.48 10.61
CA ASP A 278 -29.08 6.10 11.56
C ASP A 278 -29.33 7.32 12.47
N THR A 279 -30.14 8.26 11.97
CA THR A 279 -30.66 9.38 12.74
C THR A 279 -31.67 8.93 13.81
N THR A 280 -31.94 7.62 13.90
CA THR A 280 -32.89 7.03 14.85
C THR A 280 -32.26 6.38 16.08
N ALA A 281 -30.93 6.20 16.14
CA ALA A 281 -30.24 5.63 17.31
C ALA A 281 -30.18 6.55 18.54
N ARG A 282 -30.88 7.70 18.54
CA ARG A 282 -31.08 8.54 19.73
C ARG A 282 -32.41 8.22 20.42
N ARG A 283 -32.66 6.95 20.76
CA ARG A 283 -33.64 6.59 21.80
C ARG A 283 -33.47 5.15 22.25
N SER A 284 -33.54 4.99 23.57
CA SER A 284 -33.72 3.73 24.32
C SER A 284 -32.42 2.97 24.62
N VAL A 285 -31.78 3.34 25.72
CA VAL A 285 -31.04 2.38 26.56
C VAL A 285 -32.08 1.61 27.37
N PRO A 286 -32.07 0.28 27.34
CA PRO A 286 -32.37 -0.50 28.52
C PRO A 286 -31.12 -1.21 29.00
N ASP A 287 -30.85 -0.98 30.28
CA ASP A 287 -29.92 -1.67 31.14
C ASP A 287 -30.26 -3.17 31.20
N ASN A 288 -29.27 -4.05 31.00
CA ASN A 288 -29.27 -5.35 31.68
C ASN A 288 -27.91 -6.05 31.60
N THR A 289 -27.39 -6.29 32.78
CA THR A 289 -26.27 -7.14 33.17
C THR A 289 -26.59 -8.62 32.96
N SER A 290 -25.61 -9.42 32.50
CA SER A 290 -25.38 -10.84 32.86
C SER A 290 -24.13 -11.36 32.17
N ALA A 291 -23.23 -11.96 32.96
CA ALA A 291 -22.02 -12.65 32.54
C ALA A 291 -22.32 -14.07 32.04
N GLU A 292 -21.49 -14.64 31.14
CA GLU A 292 -20.83 -15.93 31.38
C GLU A 292 -19.84 -16.38 30.26
N SER A 293 -18.64 -16.78 30.74
CA SER A 293 -17.73 -17.87 30.34
C SER A 293 -17.35 -18.17 28.87
N ALA A 294 -16.03 -18.14 28.65
CA ALA A 294 -15.30 -18.81 27.58
C ALA A 294 -15.19 -20.34 27.80
N PRO A 295 -14.74 -21.08 26.78
CA PRO A 295 -13.58 -21.94 27.01
C PRO A 295 -12.50 -21.85 25.93
N GLN A 296 -11.28 -22.07 26.40
CA GLN A 296 -10.04 -22.21 25.66
C GLN A 296 -10.04 -23.55 24.89
N ASN A 297 -9.43 -23.58 23.71
CA ASN A 297 -8.81 -24.82 23.22
C ASN A 297 -7.52 -24.54 22.46
N THR A 298 -6.43 -25.03 23.04
CA THR A 298 -5.07 -25.10 22.50
C THR A 298 -4.93 -26.29 21.56
N GLN A 299 -4.54 -26.06 20.32
CA GLN A 299 -3.94 -27.11 19.49
C GLN A 299 -2.71 -26.58 18.74
N ARG A 300 -1.56 -27.17 19.09
CA ARG A 300 -0.29 -27.09 18.37
C ARG A 300 -0.39 -27.87 17.06
N GLN A 301 0.04 -27.28 15.94
CA GLN A 301 0.39 -27.97 14.70
C GLN A 301 1.63 -27.26 14.12
N ALA A 302 2.82 -27.85 14.27
CA ALA A 302 3.52 -28.73 13.31
C ALA A 302 4.15 -27.95 12.13
N PRO A 303 5.46 -28.12 11.83
CA PRO A 303 6.17 -27.35 10.82
C PRO A 303 5.63 -27.58 9.40
N LEU A 304 5.68 -26.52 8.58
CA LEU A 304 5.35 -26.57 7.15
C LEU A 304 6.25 -27.62 6.43
N PRO A 305 5.68 -28.53 5.63
CA PRO A 305 6.47 -29.49 4.88
C PRO A 305 7.28 -28.78 3.79
N GLY A 306 8.60 -29.01 3.80
CA GLY A 306 9.45 -28.82 2.63
C GLY A 306 9.02 -29.75 1.49
N PRO A 307 9.42 -29.46 0.24
CA PRO A 307 8.77 -30.04 -0.92
C PRO A 307 9.16 -31.52 -1.11
N ARG A 308 8.16 -32.39 -1.26
CA ARG A 308 8.28 -33.64 -2.03
C ARG A 308 7.03 -33.83 -2.92
N MET A 309 7.29 -33.61 -4.20
CA MET A 309 6.76 -34.19 -5.45
C MET A 309 5.47 -35.03 -5.44
N ASP A 310 4.60 -34.68 -6.39
CA ASP A 310 4.08 -35.50 -7.51
C ASP A 310 2.56 -35.39 -7.67
N TYR A 311 2.11 -34.74 -8.75
CA TYR A 311 0.78 -34.98 -9.32
C TYR A 311 0.88 -35.15 -10.82
N ASP A 312 0.80 -36.44 -11.18
CA ASP A 312 0.49 -37.00 -12.49
C ASP A 312 -0.87 -36.45 -12.98
N TYR A 313 -0.87 -35.81 -14.16
CA TYR A 313 -2.09 -35.39 -14.84
C TYR A 313 -2.74 -36.60 -15.49
N GLY A 314 -3.66 -37.21 -14.75
CA GLY A 314 -4.55 -38.27 -15.21
C GLY A 314 -5.39 -37.86 -16.41
N ARG A 315 -4.98 -38.38 -17.56
CA ARG A 315 -5.70 -38.56 -18.82
C ARG A 315 -7.02 -39.30 -18.59
N GLN A 316 -8.15 -38.75 -19.02
CA GLN A 316 -9.29 -39.58 -19.45
C GLN A 316 -9.85 -39.05 -20.77
N ALA A 317 -9.59 -39.85 -21.81
CA ALA A 317 -10.32 -39.83 -23.06
C ALA A 317 -11.66 -40.54 -22.86
N ARG A 318 -12.73 -39.97 -23.39
CA ARG A 318 -13.76 -40.68 -24.16
C ARG A 318 -14.22 -39.78 -25.29
#